data_AF-A0A6J4RD00-F1
#
_entry.id   AF-A0A6J4RD00-F1
#
_cell.length_a   1.000
_cell.length_b   1.000
_cell.length_c   1.000
_cell.angle_alpha   90.00
_cell.angle_beta   90.00
_cell.angle_gamma   90.00
#
_symmetry.space_group_name_H-M   'P 1'
#
loop_
_entity.id
_entity.type
_entity.pdbx_description
1 polymer ?
#
loop_
_entity_poly.entity_id
_entity_poly.type
_entity_poly.pdbx_seq_one_letter_code
_entity_poly.pdbx_strand_id
1 'polypeptide(L)'
;MTEDYPQEYAYLRLPPHEQLRSCVGLVLVGMAARARVGVGGLEEAVEVLEGCHTGDAPTRFRFSLAGEGVLAEVEEPASGGNTETSWRTVVELVS
;
A
#
# COMPACT_ATOMS: atom_id res chain seq x y z
N MET A 1 7.55 24.17 13.96
CA MET A 1 8.14 22.86 14.27
C MET A 1 7.12 21.84 13.80
N THR A 2 7.30 21.33 12.59
CA THR A 2 6.52 20.19 12.12
C THR A 2 7.04 19.01 12.92
N GLU A 3 6.21 18.50 13.82
CA GLU A 3 6.54 17.30 14.59
C GLU A 3 6.72 16.16 13.58
N ASP A 4 7.96 15.75 13.37
CA ASP A 4 8.33 14.57 12.60
C ASP A 4 7.95 13.35 13.44
N TYR A 5 6.65 13.05 13.48
CA TYR A 5 6.16 11.82 14.06
C TYR A 5 6.71 10.69 13.18
N PRO A 6 7.39 9.68 13.75
CA PRO A 6 7.86 8.54 12.97
C PRO A 6 6.65 7.90 12.29
N GLN A 7 6.64 7.94 10.96
CA GLN A 7 5.55 7.40 10.15
C GLN A 7 5.45 5.89 10.41
N GLU A 8 4.34 5.47 11.02
CA GLU A 8 4.10 4.06 11.33
C GLU A 8 3.68 3.33 10.04
N TYR A 9 4.45 2.32 9.66
CA TYR A 9 4.20 1.52 8.47
C TYR A 9 3.68 0.14 8.83
N ALA A 10 2.60 -0.27 8.16
CA ALA A 10 2.16 -1.66 8.09
C ALA A 10 2.69 -2.30 6.81
N TYR A 11 3.36 -3.45 6.92
CA TYR A 11 3.95 -4.14 5.76
C TYR A 11 3.16 -5.39 5.40
N LEU A 12 2.92 -5.58 4.11
CA LEU A 12 2.30 -6.78 3.56
C LEU A 12 3.20 -7.34 2.46
N ARG A 13 3.60 -8.61 2.61
CA ARG A 13 4.31 -9.35 1.56
C ARG A 13 3.36 -10.41 1.01
N LEU A 14 2.93 -10.24 -0.24
CA LEU A 14 2.08 -11.21 -0.93
C LEU A 14 2.93 -12.20 -1.72
N PRO A 15 2.71 -13.52 -1.58
CA PRO A 15 3.33 -14.51 -2.47
C PRO A 15 2.79 -14.37 -3.90
N PRO A 16 3.47 -14.93 -4.92
CA PRO A 16 3.07 -14.90 -6.34
C PRO A 16 1.80 -15.71 -6.67
N HIS A 17 0.88 -15.88 -5.72
CA HIS A 17 -0.36 -16.63 -5.93
C HIS A 17 -1.52 -15.66 -6.14
N GLU A 18 -2.08 -15.63 -7.36
CA GLU A 18 -3.15 -14.71 -7.75
C GLU A 18 -4.36 -14.71 -6.80
N GLN A 19 -4.66 -15.85 -6.18
CA GLN A 19 -5.76 -15.99 -5.20
C GLN A 19 -5.55 -15.15 -3.94
N LEU A 20 -4.31 -14.76 -3.63
CA LEU A 20 -3.94 -13.94 -2.49
C LEU A 20 -3.92 -12.44 -2.83
N ARG A 21 -4.16 -12.07 -4.09
CA ARG A 21 -4.22 -10.67 -4.54
C ARG A 21 -5.21 -9.86 -3.71
N SER A 22 -6.38 -10.43 -3.43
CA SER A 22 -7.44 -9.78 -2.65
C SER A 22 -7.14 -9.60 -1.16
N CYS A 23 -6.06 -10.21 -0.64
CA CYS A 23 -5.59 -9.90 0.71
C CYS A 23 -5.15 -8.43 0.85
N VAL A 24 -4.73 -7.78 -0.25
CA VAL A 24 -4.37 -6.36 -0.22
C VAL A 24 -5.58 -5.48 0.12
N GLY A 25 -6.76 -5.83 -0.37
CA GLY A 25 -7.99 -5.09 -0.11
C GLY A 25 -8.41 -5.13 1.35
N LEU A 26 -8.22 -6.27 2.02
CA LEU A 26 -8.50 -6.41 3.45
C LEU A 26 -7.63 -5.47 4.31
N VAL A 27 -6.35 -5.34 3.95
CA VAL A 27 -5.43 -4.43 4.65
C VAL A 27 -5.82 -2.98 4.39
N LEU A 28 -6.11 -2.61 3.13
CA LEU A 28 -6.52 -1.25 2.79
C LEU A 28 -7.82 -0.83 3.52
N VAL A 29 -8.83 -1.70 3.55
CA VAL A 29 -10.09 -1.48 4.29
C VAL A 29 -9.80 -1.24 5.77
N GLY A 30 -8.94 -2.07 6.39
CA GLY A 30 -8.57 -1.91 7.80
C GLY A 30 -7.85 -0.59 8.09
N MET A 31 -6.98 -0.16 7.17
CA MET A 31 -6.28 1.13 7.26
C MET A 31 -7.24 2.30 7.07
N ALA A 32 -8.14 2.25 6.09
CA ALA A 32 -9.14 3.28 5.84
C ALA A 32 -10.09 3.44 7.04
N ALA A 33 -10.50 2.33 7.65
CA ALA A 33 -11.28 2.34 8.88
C ALA A 33 -10.52 3.00 10.05
N ARG A 34 -9.22 2.70 10.23
CA ARG A 34 -8.36 3.37 11.23
C ARG A 34 -8.23 4.87 10.98
N ALA A 35 -8.13 5.28 9.72
CA ALA A 35 -8.02 6.68 9.30
C ALA A 35 -9.37 7.42 9.33
N ARG A 36 -10.49 6.70 9.54
CA ARG A 36 -11.87 7.24 9.45
C ARG A 36 -12.19 7.83 8.06
N VAL A 37 -11.53 7.32 7.02
CA VAL A 37 -11.73 7.74 5.63
C VAL A 37 -13.03 7.11 5.10
N GLY A 38 -13.80 7.89 4.35
CA GLY A 38 -15.01 7.40 3.69
C GLY A 38 -14.71 6.29 2.68
N VAL A 39 -15.68 5.41 2.42
CA VAL A 39 -15.52 4.27 1.50
C VAL A 39 -15.55 4.64 0.01
N GLY A 40 -15.65 5.93 -0.33
CA GLY A 40 -15.62 6.39 -1.73
C GLY A 40 -14.25 6.11 -2.36
N GLY A 41 -14.23 5.49 -3.54
CA GLY A 41 -12.98 5.17 -4.24
C GLY A 41 -12.20 3.99 -3.64
N LEU A 42 -12.72 3.32 -2.60
CA LEU A 42 -12.04 2.18 -1.99
C LEU A 42 -11.95 0.99 -2.95
N GLU A 43 -13.01 0.71 -3.71
CA GLU A 43 -13.02 -0.37 -4.71
C GLU A 43 -11.98 -0.11 -5.79
N GLU A 44 -11.94 1.10 -6.35
CA GLU A 44 -10.94 1.51 -7.36
C GLU A 44 -9.50 1.42 -6.81
N ALA A 45 -9.29 1.87 -5.57
CA ALA A 45 -7.99 1.76 -4.91
C ALA A 45 -7.56 0.30 -4.71
N VAL A 46 -8.49 -0.59 -4.37
CA VAL A 46 -8.21 -2.03 -4.31
C VAL A 46 -7.82 -2.54 -5.69
N GLU A 47 -8.58 -2.22 -6.75
CA GLU A 47 -8.26 -2.64 -8.12
C GLU A 47 -6.87 -2.19 -8.57
N VAL A 48 -6.46 -0.96 -8.24
CA VAL A 48 -5.11 -0.44 -8.53
C VAL A 48 -4.02 -1.23 -7.79
N LEU A 49 -4.20 -1.47 -6.50
CA LEU A 49 -3.25 -2.24 -5.69
C LEU A 49 -3.13 -3.69 -6.15
N GLU A 50 -4.28 -4.29 -6.43
CA GLU A 50 -4.38 -5.63 -6.97
C GLU A 50 -3.68 -5.75 -8.33
N GLY A 51 -3.79 -4.73 -9.19
CA GLY A 51 -3.08 -4.67 -10.47
C GLY A 51 -1.55 -4.56 -10.36
N CYS A 52 -1.03 -4.14 -9.19
CA CYS A 52 0.42 -4.14 -8.94
C CYS A 52 0.97 -5.53 -8.61
N HIS A 53 0.10 -6.51 -8.33
CA HIS A 53 0.51 -7.89 -8.10
C HIS A 53 0.69 -8.62 -9.43
N THR A 54 1.93 -8.95 -9.78
CA THR A 54 2.26 -9.55 -11.09
C THR A 54 2.13 -11.08 -11.11
N GLY A 55 1.95 -11.75 -9.97
CA GLY A 55 1.86 -13.22 -9.91
C GLY A 55 3.16 -13.97 -10.22
N ASP A 56 4.22 -13.28 -10.66
CA ASP A 56 5.51 -13.90 -11.01
C ASP A 56 6.52 -13.91 -9.85
N ALA A 57 6.40 -12.94 -8.93
CA ALA A 57 7.27 -12.78 -7.77
C ALA A 57 6.49 -12.24 -6.56
N PRO A 58 7.03 -12.38 -5.34
CA PRO A 58 6.39 -11.77 -4.18
C PRO A 58 6.31 -10.25 -4.31
N THR A 59 5.12 -9.69 -4.15
CA THR A 59 4.90 -8.23 -4.14
C THR A 59 4.94 -7.73 -2.70
N ARG A 60 5.64 -6.62 -2.45
CA ARG A 60 5.66 -5.99 -1.13
C ARG A 60 4.92 -4.67 -1.18
N PHE A 61 4.00 -4.50 -0.24
CA PHE A 61 3.27 -3.28 0.00
C PHE A 61 3.63 -2.74 1.37
N ARG A 62 3.62 -1.41 1.50
CA ARG A 62 3.58 -0.74 2.79
C ARG A 62 2.41 0.24 2.81
N PHE A 63 1.84 0.40 3.99
CA PHE A 63 0.72 1.29 4.24
C PHE A 63 1.06 2.19 5.40
N SER A 64 0.64 3.45 5.33
CA SER A 64 0.80 4.38 6.44
C SER A 64 -0.41 5.30 6.55
N LEU A 65 -0.60 5.83 7.75
CA LEU A 65 -1.53 6.92 7.98
C LEU A 65 -0.81 8.23 7.64
N ALA A 66 -1.39 9.04 6.75
CA ALA A 66 -0.84 10.33 6.36
C ALA A 66 -1.90 11.40 6.58
N GLY A 67 -1.74 12.20 7.63
CA GLY A 67 -2.75 13.19 8.04
C GLY A 67 -4.09 12.51 8.34
N GLU A 68 -5.12 12.86 7.54
CA GLU A 68 -6.48 12.31 7.64
C GLU A 68 -6.73 11.18 6.61
N GLY A 69 -5.67 10.58 6.06
CA GLY A 69 -5.71 9.64 4.95
C GLY A 69 -4.85 8.39 5.10
N VAL A 70 -4.88 7.56 4.07
CA VAL A 70 -4.06 6.34 3.94
C VAL A 70 -3.21 6.44 2.68
N LEU A 71 -1.90 6.22 2.84
CA LEU A 71 -1.01 5.99 1.71
C LEU A 71 -0.74 4.50 1.58
N ALA A 72 -0.82 3.99 0.35
CA ALA A 72 -0.36 2.65 0.01
C ALA A 72 0.70 2.74 -1.09
N GLU A 73 1.80 2.05 -0.83
CA GLU A 73 2.98 2.06 -1.66
C GLU A 73 3.41 0.63 -1.99
N VAL A 74 3.96 0.44 -3.18
CA VAL A 74 4.51 -0.84 -3.64
C VAL A 74 6.03 -0.73 -3.76
N GLU A 75 6.74 -1.78 -3.37
CA GLU A 75 8.19 -1.88 -3.56
C GLU A 75 8.51 -1.87 -5.06
N GLU A 76 9.42 -1.00 -5.47
CA GLU A 76 9.92 -0.98 -6.83
C GLU A 76 11.04 -2.02 -7.01
N PRO A 77 11.09 -2.71 -8.15
CA PRO A 77 12.20 -3.60 -8.46
C PRO A 77 13.50 -2.79 -8.51
N ALA A 78 14.50 -3.23 -7.75
CA ALA A 78 15.82 -2.60 -7.73
C ALA A 78 16.42 -2.58 -9.15
N SER A 79 16.37 -1.42 -9.79
CA SER A 79 16.92 -1.23 -11.12
C SER A 79 18.37 -0.75 -10.99
N GLY A 80 19.32 -1.54 -11.49
CA GLY A 80 20.70 -1.09 -11.68
C GLY A 80 21.52 -0.91 -10.40
N GLY A 81 21.74 -1.97 -9.63
CA GLY A 81 22.80 -2.04 -8.62
C GLY A 81 22.58 -1.21 -7.35
N ASN A 82 21.49 -0.46 -7.25
CA ASN A 82 21.13 0.21 -6.01
C ASN A 82 20.53 -0.80 -5.02
N THR A 83 21.08 -0.83 -3.80
CA THR A 83 20.62 -1.75 -2.73
C THR A 83 19.52 -1.13 -1.86
N GLU A 84 19.22 0.15 -2.05
CA GLU A 84 18.12 0.82 -1.36
C GLU A 84 16.77 0.40 -1.94
N THR A 85 15.87 0.01 -1.03
CA THR A 85 14.49 -0.35 -1.36
C THR A 85 13.70 0.93 -1.67
N SER A 86 13.35 1.12 -2.94
CA SER A 86 12.48 2.23 -3.37
C SER A 86 11.00 1.83 -3.24
N TRP A 87 10.16 2.80 -2.92
CA TRP A 87 8.72 2.62 -2.74
C TRP A 87 7.98 3.64 -3.59
N ARG A 88 6.99 3.17 -4.34
CA ARG A 88 6.14 4.02 -5.19
C ARG A 88 4.73 4.09 -4.61
N THR A 89 4.26 5.30 -4.33
CA THR A 89 2.85 5.54 -4.00
C THR A 89 1.96 5.15 -5.18
N VAL A 90 1.00 4.29 -4.91
CA VAL A 90 0.01 3.81 -5.91
C VAL A 90 -1.41 4.18 -5.52
N VAL A 91 -1.67 4.38 -4.23
CA VAL A 91 -2.96 4.84 -3.73
C VAL A 91 -2.73 5.87 -2.63
N GLU A 92 -3.53 6.94 -2.70
CA GLU A 92 -3.72 7.90 -1.64
C GLU A 92 -5.23 8.04 -1.41
N LEU A 93 -5.70 7.62 -0.24
CA LEU A 93 -7.08 7.78 0.19
C LEU A 93 -7.16 8.97 1.15
N VAL A 94 -8.01 9.94 0.83
CA VAL A 94 -8.26 11.13 1.64
C VAL A 94 -9.77 11.27 1.88
N SER A 95 -10.15 11.88 3.00
CA SER A 95 -11.55 12.18 3.32
C SER A 95 -12.14 13.31 2.49
#